data_AF-B5CVQ3-F1
#
_entry.id   AF-B5CVQ3-F1
#
_cell.length_a   1.000
_cell.length_b   1.000
_cell.length_c   1.000
_cell.angle_alpha   90.00
_cell.angle_beta   90.00
_cell.angle_gamma   90.00
#
_symmetry.space_group_name_H-M   'P 1'
#
loop_
_entity.id
_entity.type
_entity.pdbx_description
1 polymer ?
#
loop_
_entity_poly.entity_id
_entity_poly.type
_entity_poly.pdbx_seq_one_letter_code
_entity_poly.pdbx_strand_id
1 'polypeptide(L)' 'MAKKTVATLQTGKEGRSYTKVIKMVKSPKTGAYVFDEQMVPNEKVQDFFKK' A
#
# COMPACT_ATOMS: atom_id res chain seq x y z
N MET A 1 -19.11 28.30 -29.23
CA MET A 1 -17.89 27.95 -28.47
C MET A 1 -18.16 26.68 -27.68
N ALA A 2 -17.72 25.52 -28.18
CA ALA A 2 -17.78 24.30 -27.40
C ALA A 2 -16.67 24.36 -26.34
N LYS A 3 -17.02 24.46 -25.05
CA LYS A 3 -16.06 24.26 -23.97
C LYS A 3 -15.54 22.83 -24.09
N LYS A 4 -14.35 22.65 -24.68
CA LYS A 4 -13.60 21.40 -24.60
C LYS A 4 -13.17 21.25 -23.15
N THR A 5 -13.97 20.56 -22.35
CA THR A 5 -13.50 20.06 -21.06
C THR A 5 -12.47 18.99 -21.36
N VAL A 6 -11.18 19.35 -21.26
CA VAL A 6 -10.09 18.37 -21.28
C VAL A 6 -10.17 17.63 -19.96
N ALA A 7 -10.90 16.51 -19.95
CA ALA A 7 -10.78 15.55 -18.88
C ALA A 7 -9.35 15.01 -18.95
N THR A 8 -8.46 15.54 -18.12
CA THR A 8 -7.22 14.85 -17.78
C THR A 8 -7.63 13.59 -17.02
N LEU A 9 -7.97 12.53 -17.77
CA LEU A 9 -7.96 11.17 -17.26
C LEU A 9 -6.61 11.03 -16.56
N GLN A 10 -6.62 10.69 -15.28
CA GLN A 10 -5.42 10.37 -14.52
C GLN A 10 -4.74 9.18 -15.22
N THR A 11 -3.92 9.46 -16.23
CA THR A 11 -3.01 8.52 -16.90
C THR A 11 -1.82 8.18 -16.01
N GLY A 12 -1.92 8.43 -14.71
CA GLY A 12 -0.97 8.00 -13.72
C GLY A 12 -1.31 6.59 -13.28
N LYS A 13 -0.50 5.63 -13.71
CA LYS A 13 -0.31 4.34 -13.03
C LYS A 13 0.00 4.48 -11.52
N GLU A 14 0.21 5.71 -11.05
CA GLU A 14 0.62 6.10 -9.71
C GLU A 14 -0.39 5.74 -8.61
N GLY A 15 -1.69 5.63 -8.92
CA GLY A 15 -2.73 5.28 -7.94
C GLY A 15 -2.68 3.84 -7.43
N ARG A 16 -1.89 2.96 -8.08
CA ARG A 16 -1.72 1.55 -7.69
C ARG A 16 -0.32 1.22 -7.17
N SER A 17 0.50 2.21 -6.85
CA SER A 17 1.92 2.02 -6.53
C SER A 17 2.19 1.47 -5.14
N TYR A 18 1.18 1.45 -4.27
CA TYR A 18 1.28 1.04 -2.88
C TYR A 18 0.32 -0.10 -2.58
N THR A 19 0.81 -1.07 -1.82
CA THR A 19 0.07 -2.21 -1.31
C THR A 19 0.03 -2.13 0.21
N LYS A 20 -1.14 -2.34 0.80
CA LYS A 20 -1.27 -2.54 2.25
C LYS A 20 -0.80 -3.96 2.56
N VAL A 21 0.29 -4.06 3.30
CA VAL A 21 0.81 -5.33 3.83
C VAL A 21 0.31 -5.51 5.26
N ILE A 22 -0.08 -6.74 5.59
CA ILE A 22 -0.59 -7.11 6.91
C ILE A 22 0.22 -8.32 7.36
N LYS A 23 0.98 -8.19 8.45
CA LYS A 23 1.80 -9.27 9.02
C LYS A 23 1.38 -9.53 10.45
N MET A 24 1.27 -10.80 10.83
CA MET A 24 1.07 -11.18 12.23
C MET A 24 2.41 -11.14 12.96
N VAL A 25 2.50 -10.33 14.01
CA VAL A 25 3.67 -10.24 14.89
C VAL A 25 3.27 -10.55 16.33
N LYS A 26 4.18 -11.17 17.08
CA LYS A 26 3.95 -11.47 18.50
C LYS A 26 4.25 -10.22 19.33
N SER A 27 3.25 -9.73 20.06
CA SER A 27 3.40 -8.59 20.97
C SER A 27 4.42 -8.93 22.07
N PRO A 28 5.49 -8.13 22.25
CA PRO A 28 6.48 -8.38 23.29
C PRO A 28 5.91 -8.14 24.70
N LYS A 29 4.84 -7.34 24.82
CA LYS A 29 4.22 -6.99 26.10
C LYS A 29 3.28 -8.07 26.62
N THR A 30 2.51 -8.71 25.73
CA THR A 30 1.41 -9.62 26.12
C THR A 30 1.56 -11.03 25.56
N GLY A 31 2.48 -11.26 24.62
CA GLY A 31 2.65 -12.54 23.95
C GLY A 31 1.53 -12.90 22.95
N ALA A 32 0.50 -12.06 22.83
CA ALA A 32 -0.58 -12.22 21.87
C ALA A 32 -0.12 -11.83 20.45
N TYR A 33 -0.77 -12.40 19.43
CA TYR A 33 -0.54 -11.99 18.05
C TYR A 33 -1.33 -10.71 17.74
N VAL A 34 -0.66 -9.77 17.10
CA VAL A 34 -1.24 -8.53 16.60
C VAL A 34 -0.95 -8.41 15.11
N PHE A 35 -1.82 -7.70 14.39
CA PHE A 35 -1.58 -7.36 12.99
C PHE A 35 -0.78 -6.06 12.93
N ASP A 36 0.37 -6.13 12.26
CA ASP A 36 1.15 -4.97 11.85
C ASP A 36 0.77 -4.63 10.40
N GLU A 37 0.21 -3.43 10.21
CA GLU A 37 -0.29 -2.97 8.91
C GLU A 37 0.54 -1.79 8.42
N GLN A 38 1.10 -1.91 7.21
CA GLN A 38 1.88 -0.85 6.60
C GLN A 38 1.51 -0.66 5.13
N MET A 39 1.56 0.58 4.63
CA MET A 39 1.52 0.85 3.19
C MET A 39 2.95 0.85 2.65
N VAL A 40 3.25 -0.07 1.74
CA VAL A 40 4.58 -0.18 1.12
C VAL A 40 4.49 -0.09 -0.40
N PRO A 41 5.50 0.46 -1.09
CA PRO A 41 5.58 0.37 -2.54
C PRO A 41 5.51 -1.09 -3.01
N ASN A 42 4.84 -1.36 -4.12
CA ASN A 42 4.61 -2.74 -4.61
C ASN A 42 5.90 -3.56 -4.77
N GLU A 43 6.98 -2.91 -5.18
CA GLU A 43 8.31 -3.52 -5.37
C GLU A 43 8.89 -4.05 -4.05
N LYS A 44 8.53 -3.43 -2.91
CA LYS A 44 9.06 -3.73 -1.58
C LYS A 44 8.18 -4.68 -0.77
N VAL A 45 7.06 -5.14 -1.32
CA VAL A 45 6.14 -6.06 -0.65
C VAL A 45 6.84 -7.36 -0.26
N GLN A 46 7.66 -7.93 -1.14
CA GLN A 46 8.36 -9.19 -0.86
C GLN A 46 9.40 -9.03 0.25
N ASP A 47 10.13 -7.90 0.26
CA ASP A 47 11.15 -7.62 1.28
C ASP A 47 10.53 -7.43 2.67
N PHE A 48 9.33 -6.86 2.73
CA PHE A 48 8.58 -6.70 3.99
C PHE A 48 8.27 -8.04 4.66
N PHE A 49 7.94 -9.08 3.89
CA PHE A 49 7.59 -10.40 4.43
C PHE A 49 8.78 -11.35 4.67
N LYS A 50 9.93 -11.11 4.02
CA LYS A 50 11.15 -11.90 4.22
C LYS A 50 11.90 -11.57 5.52
N LYS A 51 11.61 -10.40 6.10
CA LYS A 51 12.15 -9.94 7.38
C LYS A 51 11.39 -10.58 8.55
#